data_AF-A0A943XH84-F1
#
_entry.id   AF-A0A943XH84-F1
#
_cell.length_a   1.000
_cell.length_b   1.000
_cell.length_c   1.000
_cell.angle_alpha   90.00
_cell.angle_beta   90.00
_cell.angle_gamma   90.00
#
_symmetry.space_group_name_H-M   'P 1'
#
loop_
_entity.id
_entity.type
_entity.pdbx_description
1 polymer ?
#
loop_
_entity_poly.entity_id
_entity_poly.type
_entity_poly.pdbx_seq_one_letter_code
_entity_poly.pdbx_strand_id
1 'polypeptide(L)'
;MRKKILKYKAEIDEMLKNPPKDIDYAEEERKHLIQIQFFMHERLVHEIIMVLFALSTILVFIETVRTAEILFAVLLVALLILLVPYIMHYYVLENSVQYMYEQYDEMERRRTGAH
;
A
#
# COMPACT_ATOMS: atom_id res chain seq x y z
N MET A 1 -2.78 -7.15 7.84
CA MET A 1 -1.57 -6.30 7.84
C MET A 1 -1.73 -4.99 8.62
N ARG A 2 -2.74 -4.16 8.33
CA ARG A 2 -2.94 -2.79 8.89
C ARG A 2 -2.52 -2.56 10.35
N LYS A 3 -2.96 -3.42 11.29
CA LYS A 3 -2.63 -3.27 12.72
C LYS A 3 -1.13 -3.44 13.04
N LYS A 4 -0.41 -4.32 12.31
CA LYS A 4 1.04 -4.50 12.48
C LYS A 4 1.81 -3.28 11.97
N ILE A 5 1.40 -2.72 10.83
CA ILE A 5 1.98 -1.49 10.27
C ILE A 5 1.80 -0.33 11.23
N LEU A 6 0.59 -0.14 11.75
CA LEU A 6 0.29 0.95 12.69
C LEU A 6 1.07 0.81 14.00
N LYS A 7 1.23 -0.43 14.51
CA LYS A 7 2.04 -0.69 15.71
C LYS A 7 3.51 -0.38 15.45
N TYR A 8 4.06 -0.85 14.33
CA TYR A 8 5.44 -0.57 13.95
C TYR A 8 5.69 0.92 13.71
N LYS A 9 4.77 1.63 13.04
CA LYS A 9 4.82 3.08 12.90
C LYS A 9 4.85 3.80 14.25
N ALA A 10 3.99 3.38 15.18
CA ALA A 10 3.95 3.96 16.52
C ALA A 10 5.24 3.68 17.32
N GLU A 11 5.81 2.49 17.20
CA GLU A 11 7.11 2.13 17.81
C GLU A 11 8.24 3.00 17.24
N ILE A 12 8.28 3.22 15.93
CA ILE A 12 9.25 4.09 15.27
C ILE A 12 9.05 5.56 15.65
N ASP A 13 7.80 6.04 15.74
CA ASP A 13 7.50 7.40 16.20
C ASP A 13 7.90 7.61 17.66
N GLU A 14 7.73 6.60 18.52
CA GLU A 14 8.15 6.64 19.92
C GLU A 14 9.69 6.62 20.05
N MET A 15 10.36 5.78 19.25
CA MET A 15 11.82 5.74 19.14
C MET A 15 12.40 7.08 18.67
N LEU A 16 11.77 7.72 17.69
CA LEU A 16 12.14 9.06 17.23
C LEU A 16 11.87 10.12 18.30
N LYS A 17 10.79 10.02 19.10
CA LYS A 17 10.51 11.00 20.16
C LYS A 17 11.48 10.89 21.35
N ASN A 18 11.84 9.66 21.74
CA ASN A 18 12.73 9.38 22.87
C ASN A 18 13.90 8.49 22.41
N PRO A 19 14.92 9.07 21.74
CA PRO A 19 16.04 8.30 21.22
C PRO A 19 16.83 7.63 22.38
N PRO A 20 16.94 6.29 22.41
CA PRO A 20 17.87 5.58 23.27
C PRO A 20 19.31 6.05 23.05
N LYS A 21 20.12 6.04 24.11
CA LYS A 21 21.49 6.58 24.11
C LYS A 21 22.48 5.85 23.18
N ASP A 22 22.18 4.60 22.78
CA ASP A 22 23.04 3.75 21.94
C ASP A 22 22.32 3.27 20.65
N ILE A 23 21.49 4.10 20.01
CA ILE A 23 20.87 3.71 18.74
C ILE A 23 21.90 3.73 17.60
N ASP A 24 22.00 2.59 16.90
CA ASP A 24 22.55 2.52 15.56
C ASP A 24 21.45 2.84 14.53
N TYR A 25 21.38 4.12 14.16
CA TYR A 25 20.43 4.61 13.15
C TYR A 25 20.61 3.89 11.80
N ALA A 26 21.81 3.40 11.47
CA ALA A 26 22.06 2.73 10.19
C ALA A 26 21.42 1.32 10.14
N GLU A 27 21.33 0.63 11.27
CA GLU A 27 20.66 -0.67 11.34
C GLU A 27 19.13 -0.52 11.33
N GLU A 28 18.59 0.45 12.07
CA GLU A 28 17.15 0.71 12.12
C GLU A 28 16.62 1.28 10.79
N GLU A 29 17.39 2.14 10.10
CA GLU A 29 17.09 2.59 8.73
C GLU A 29 16.98 1.40 7.75
N ARG A 30 17.91 0.43 7.83
CA ARG A 30 17.85 -0.78 6.98
C ARG A 30 16.59 -1.61 7.26
N LYS A 31 16.26 -1.82 8.53
CA LYS A 31 15.04 -2.56 8.92
C LYS A 31 13.80 -1.83 8.42
N HIS A 32 13.77 -0.51 8.51
CA HIS A 32 12.67 0.31 8.02
C HIS A 32 12.52 0.24 6.49
N LEU A 33 13.62 0.34 5.75
CA LEU A 33 13.64 0.18 4.28
C LEU A 33 13.15 -1.19 3.82
N ILE A 34 13.52 -2.27 4.53
CA ILE A 34 13.01 -3.62 4.26
C ILE A 34 11.49 -3.66 4.44
N GLN A 35 10.95 -3.05 5.49
CA GLN A 35 9.50 -2.96 5.67
C GLN A 35 8.82 -2.14 4.59
N ILE A 36 9.40 -0.98 4.20
CA ILE A 36 8.90 -0.19 3.08
C ILE A 36 8.84 -1.03 1.80
N GLN A 37 9.88 -1.83 1.50
CA GLN A 37 9.89 -2.73 0.35
C GLN A 37 8.77 -3.78 0.39
N PHE A 38 8.50 -4.37 1.57
CA PHE A 38 7.38 -5.31 1.69
C PHE A 38 6.03 -4.66 1.36
N PHE A 39 5.78 -3.44 1.84
CA PHE A 39 4.55 -2.72 1.52
C PHE A 39 4.48 -2.26 0.06
N MET A 40 5.62 -1.89 -0.52
CA MET A 40 5.73 -1.62 -1.96
C MET A 40 5.39 -2.84 -2.80
N HIS A 41 5.84 -4.03 -2.38
CA HIS A 41 5.53 -5.29 -3.07
C HIS A 41 4.03 -5.60 -3.01
N GLU A 42 3.40 -5.47 -1.84
CA GLU A 42 1.95 -5.62 -1.71
C GLU A 42 1.19 -4.64 -2.60
N ARG A 43 1.65 -3.37 -2.70
CA ARG A 43 1.04 -2.36 -3.58
C ARG A 43 1.14 -2.76 -5.05
N LEU A 44 2.30 -3.20 -5.50
CA LEU A 44 2.51 -3.63 -6.89
C LEU A 44 1.61 -4.82 -7.26
N VAL A 45 1.56 -5.84 -6.40
CA VAL A 45 0.71 -7.02 -6.63
C VAL A 45 -0.76 -6.61 -6.67
N HIS A 46 -1.20 -5.73 -5.77
CA HIS A 46 -2.57 -5.23 -5.73
C HIS A 46 -2.92 -4.43 -6.99
N GLU A 47 -2.00 -3.62 -7.49
CA GLU A 47 -2.16 -2.86 -8.73
C GLU A 47 -2.27 -3.76 -9.95
N ILE A 48 -1.40 -4.79 -10.06
CA ILE A 48 -1.48 -5.78 -11.14
C ILE A 48 -2.85 -6.49 -11.15
N ILE A 49 -3.32 -6.90 -9.98
CA ILE A 49 -4.64 -7.55 -9.85
C ILE A 49 -5.77 -6.56 -10.23
N MET A 50 -5.67 -5.30 -9.79
CA MET A 50 -6.66 -4.26 -10.13
C MET A 50 -6.72 -3.99 -11.64
N VAL A 51 -5.57 -3.89 -12.31
CA VAL A 51 -5.51 -3.70 -13.77
C VAL A 51 -6.12 -4.91 -14.48
N LEU A 52 -5.83 -6.13 -14.04
CA LEU A 52 -6.44 -7.35 -14.59
C LEU A 52 -7.98 -7.31 -14.46
N PHE A 53 -8.50 -6.92 -13.29
CA PHE A 53 -9.94 -6.75 -13.08
C PHE A 53 -10.54 -5.66 -13.96
N ALA A 54 -9.87 -4.51 -14.10
CA ALA A 54 -10.31 -3.43 -14.97
C ALA A 54 -10.40 -3.86 -16.44
N LEU A 55 -9.37 -4.53 -16.95
CA LEU A 55 -9.35 -5.08 -18.31
C LEU A 55 -10.46 -6.12 -18.50
N SER A 56 -10.64 -7.02 -17.54
CA SER A 56 -11.70 -8.03 -17.58
C SER A 56 -13.09 -7.40 -17.57
N THR A 57 -13.28 -6.33 -16.79
CA THR A 57 -14.54 -5.57 -16.73
C THR A 57 -14.87 -4.93 -18.07
N ILE A 58 -13.88 -4.37 -18.78
CA ILE A 58 -14.06 -3.79 -20.11
C ILE A 58 -14.48 -4.88 -21.12
N LEU A 59 -13.83 -6.05 -21.09
CA LEU A 59 -14.18 -7.16 -21.97
C LEU A 59 -15.61 -7.66 -21.72
N VAL A 60 -15.97 -7.90 -20.45
CA VAL A 60 -17.32 -8.33 -20.08
C VAL A 60 -18.37 -7.26 -20.42
N PHE A 61 -18.04 -5.98 -20.28
CA PHE A 61 -18.93 -4.89 -20.68
C PHE A 61 -19.24 -4.92 -22.17
N ILE A 62 -18.22 -5.10 -23.02
CA ILE A 62 -18.38 -5.21 -24.48
C ILE A 62 -19.30 -6.40 -24.83
N GLU A 63 -19.07 -7.57 -24.22
CA GLU A 63 -19.89 -8.77 -24.45
C GLU A 63 -21.32 -8.60 -23.95
N THR A 64 -21.52 -7.93 -22.81
CA THR A 64 -22.85 -7.62 -22.27
C THR A 64 -23.65 -6.76 -23.24
N VAL A 65 -23.02 -5.73 -23.84
CA VAL A 65 -23.68 -4.84 -24.82
C VAL A 65 -23.98 -5.58 -26.13
N ARG A 66 -23.10 -6.49 -26.56
CA ARG A 66 -23.26 -7.23 -27.82
C ARG A 66 -24.35 -8.31 -27.75
N THR A 67 -24.40 -9.05 -26.64
CA THR A 67 -25.25 -10.24 -26.52
C THR A 67 -26.54 -9.99 -25.74
N ALA A 68 -26.59 -8.94 -24.92
CA ALA A 68 -27.69 -8.64 -23.99
C ALA A 68 -28.03 -9.79 -23.02
N GLU A 69 -27.08 -10.72 -22.81
CA GLU A 69 -27.25 -11.85 -21.91
C GLU A 69 -27.18 -11.42 -20.44
N ILE A 70 -28.14 -11.90 -19.65
CA ILE A 70 -28.25 -11.53 -18.24
C ILE A 70 -27.06 -12.02 -17.42
N LEU A 71 -26.44 -13.14 -17.82
CA LEU A 71 -25.28 -13.70 -17.14
C LEU A 71 -24.07 -12.76 -17.18
N PHE A 72 -23.79 -12.15 -18.34
CA PHE A 72 -22.70 -11.17 -18.46
C PHE A 72 -22.99 -9.89 -17.70
N ALA A 73 -24.26 -9.45 -17.65
CA ALA A 73 -24.66 -8.31 -16.83
C ALA A 73 -24.42 -8.56 -15.33
N VAL A 74 -24.77 -9.76 -14.83
CA VAL A 74 -24.49 -10.15 -13.43
C VAL A 74 -22.99 -10.21 -13.16
N LEU A 75 -22.21 -10.79 -14.08
CA LEU A 75 -20.76 -10.85 -13.97
C LEU A 75 -20.13 -9.44 -13.94
N LEU A 76 -20.61 -8.53 -14.79
CA LEU A 76 -20.17 -7.13 -14.82
C LEU A 76 -20.40 -6.45 -13.47
N VAL A 77 -21.60 -6.59 -12.91
CA VAL A 77 -21.92 -6.02 -11.58
C VAL A 77 -21.03 -6.62 -10.49
N ALA A 78 -20.76 -7.92 -10.52
CA ALA A 78 -19.87 -8.57 -9.57
C ALA A 78 -18.43 -8.02 -9.65
N LEU A 79 -17.91 -7.81 -10.86
CA LEU A 79 -16.58 -7.22 -11.08
C LEU A 79 -16.51 -5.77 -10.56
N LEU A 80 -17.55 -4.97 -10.80
CA LEU A 80 -17.63 -3.59 -10.29
C LEU A 80 -17.68 -3.53 -8.76
N ILE A 81 -18.47 -4.40 -8.13
CA ILE A 81 -18.53 -4.51 -6.67
C ILE A 81 -17.17 -4.86 -6.09
N LEU A 82 -16.39 -5.72 -6.77
CA LEU A 82 -15.04 -6.09 -6.35
C LEU A 82 -14.01 -4.97 -6.56
N LEU A 83 -14.18 -4.14 -7.60
CA LEU A 83 -13.27 -3.03 -7.91
C LEU A 83 -13.24 -1.99 -6.78
N VAL A 84 -14.39 -1.67 -6.19
CA VAL A 84 -14.54 -0.66 -5.13
C VAL A 84 -13.67 -0.93 -3.89
N PRO A 85 -13.76 -2.10 -3.21
CA PRO A 85 -12.91 -2.41 -2.07
C PRO A 85 -11.44 -2.54 -2.46
N TYR A 86 -11.14 -2.98 -3.69
CA TYR A 86 -9.77 -3.01 -4.20
C TYR A 86 -9.19 -1.58 -4.30
N ILE A 87 -9.90 -0.63 -4.89
CA ILE A 87 -9.45 0.77 -4.98
C ILE A 87 -9.26 1.36 -3.58
N MET A 88 -10.21 1.14 -2.65
CA MET A 88 -10.07 1.61 -1.28
C MET A 88 -8.84 1.02 -0.59
N HIS A 89 -8.58 -0.28 -0.75
CA HIS A 89 -7.42 -0.93 -0.17
C HIS A 89 -6.10 -0.35 -0.69
N TYR A 90 -6.05 0.00 -1.98
CA TYR A 90 -4.88 0.62 -2.59
C TYR A 90 -4.53 1.97 -1.94
N TYR A 91 -5.49 2.89 -1.81
CA TYR A 91 -5.26 4.21 -1.20
C TYR A 91 -4.74 4.12 0.23
N VAL A 92 -5.27 3.16 0.98
CA VAL A 92 -4.83 2.87 2.34
C VAL A 92 -3.36 2.46 2.40
N LEU A 93 -2.95 1.62 1.46
CA LEU A 93 -1.60 1.09 1.40
C LEU A 93 -0.62 2.16 0.92
N GLU A 94 -1.01 2.95 -0.08
CA GLU A 94 -0.23 4.07 -0.60
C GLU A 94 0.04 5.14 0.47
N ASN A 95 -1.00 5.61 1.16
CA ASN A 95 -0.85 6.55 2.28
C ASN A 95 0.04 5.99 3.40
N SER A 96 0.01 4.67 3.61
CA SER A 96 0.83 4.03 4.63
C SER A 96 2.31 4.05 4.25
N VAL A 97 2.64 3.70 3.00
CA VAL A 97 4.01 3.72 2.46
C VAL A 97 4.58 5.14 2.44
N GLN A 98 3.79 6.12 2.02
CA GLN A 98 4.25 7.51 1.91
C GLN A 98 4.69 8.10 3.26
N TYR A 99 3.91 7.85 4.32
CA TYR A 99 4.30 8.25 5.67
C TYR A 99 5.54 7.49 6.19
N MET A 100 5.77 6.23 5.76
CA MET A 100 7.00 5.53 6.15
C MET A 100 8.24 6.15 5.48
N TYR A 101 8.11 6.70 4.27
CA TYR A 101 9.19 7.49 3.67
C TYR A 101 9.46 8.78 4.46
N GLU A 102 8.43 9.48 4.94
CA GLU A 102 8.63 10.65 5.81
C GLU A 102 9.37 10.29 7.11
N GLN A 103 9.07 9.13 7.70
CA GLN A 103 9.79 8.60 8.87
C GLN A 103 11.26 8.27 8.54
N TYR A 104 11.51 7.71 7.35
CA TYR A 104 12.87 7.43 6.89
C TYR A 104 13.68 8.72 6.70
N ASP A 105 13.12 9.73 6.03
CA ASP A 105 13.78 11.02 5.81
C ASP A 105 14.10 11.71 7.14
N GLU A 106 13.22 11.57 8.15
CA GLU A 106 13.44 12.09 9.49
C GLU A 106 14.57 11.36 10.24
N MET A 107 14.71 10.04 10.07
CA MET A 107 15.85 9.28 10.59
C MET A 107 17.15 9.73 9.93
N GLU A 108 17.14 9.89 8.60
CA GLU A 108 18.33 10.28 7.84
C GLU A 108 18.80 11.70 8.22
N ARG A 109 17.88 12.66 8.38
CA ARG A 109 18.20 14.01 8.86
C ARG A 109 18.90 14.00 10.21
N ARG A 110 18.41 13.19 11.15
CA ARG A 110 18.99 13.06 12.49
C ARG A 110 20.35 12.36 12.48
N ARG A 111 20.55 11.40 11.57
CA ARG A 111 21.84 10.73 11.38
C ARG A 111 22.89 11.65 10.77
N THR A 112 22.50 12.49 9.82
CA THR A 112 23.42 13.41 9.11
C THR A 112 23.60 14.76 9.80
N GLY A 113 22.81 15.08 10.83
CA GLY A 113 22.92 16.33 11.59
C GLY A 113 22.57 17.57 10.78
N ALA A 114 21.92 17.41 9.63
CA ALA A 114 21.49 18.50 8.78
C ALA A 114 20.15 19.04 9.33
N HIS A 115 20.24 20.20 9.99
CA HIS A 115 19.09 21.03 10.38
C HIS A 115 18.41 21.66 9.16
#